data_AF-A0A7S3ZWK3-F1
#
_entry.id   AF-A0A7S3ZWK3-F1
#
_cell.length_a   1.000
_cell.length_b   1.000
_cell.length_c   1.000
_cell.angle_alpha   90.00
_cell.angle_beta   90.00
_cell.angle_gamma   90.00
#
_symmetry.space_group_name_H-M   'P 1'
#
loop_
_entity.id
_entity.type
_entity.pdbx_description
1 polymer ?
#
loop_
_entity_poly.entity_id
_entity_poly.type
_entity_poly.pdbx_seq_one_letter_code
_entity_poly.pdbx_strand_id
1 'polypeptide(L)'
;MHEVQRPAAIFSRSHPFIDLSQRGGVATRIENDSFHARGVPLTAASAVPMRSGRHYAAFTILRHRVRVHFGLIRPGYDVENRGYSYDVDGHCFYSARDGLRYPGAKAPETCPDFVERRDYYGGHPWPGNPLPGQGWPGSQDARRGDAIGLLLDLDTGTLTVFKNGERLGVMATGLEEEYCWAVSLGDEGDSVRIEPASRFPLPVAPTAAQVAAAVAFEAEQEALWVARHFDLRYRRA
;
A
#
# COMPACT_ATOMS: atom_id res chain seq x y z
N MET A 1 -5.91 27.73 -5.20
CA MET A 1 -5.84 27.16 -3.84
C MET A 1 -6.86 26.04 -3.82
N HIS A 2 -6.48 24.82 -4.19
CA HIS A 2 -7.45 23.72 -4.30
C HIS A 2 -7.72 23.14 -2.92
N GLU A 3 -8.97 23.28 -2.51
CA GLU A 3 -9.54 22.79 -1.26
C GLU A 3 -9.43 21.26 -1.22
N VAL A 4 -8.88 20.73 -0.13
CA VAL A 4 -8.83 19.28 0.14
C VAL A 4 -10.28 18.79 0.21
N GLN A 5 -10.76 18.09 -0.81
CA GLN A 5 -12.08 17.44 -0.77
C GLN A 5 -12.08 16.42 0.39
N ARG A 6 -13.10 16.48 1.26
CA ARG A 6 -13.16 15.67 2.49
C ARG A 6 -14.32 14.67 2.48
N PRO A 7 -14.26 13.57 1.71
CA PRO A 7 -14.99 12.39 2.10
C PRO A 7 -14.45 11.90 3.46
N ALA A 8 -15.33 11.40 4.32
CA ALA A 8 -14.88 10.67 5.50
C ALA A 8 -14.05 9.47 5.03
N ALA A 9 -12.80 9.37 5.49
CA ALA A 9 -11.97 8.21 5.22
C ALA A 9 -12.55 7.03 6.03
N ILE A 10 -13.39 6.20 5.38
CA ILE A 10 -14.01 5.00 5.95
C ILE A 10 -13.80 3.81 5.03
N PHE A 11 -13.67 2.62 5.62
CA PHE A 11 -13.75 1.37 4.91
C PHE A 11 -15.22 1.04 4.62
N SER A 12 -15.50 0.61 3.39
CA SER A 12 -16.87 0.25 2.94
C SER A 12 -16.89 -1.00 2.08
N ARG A 13 -15.72 -1.54 1.74
CA ARG A 13 -15.53 -2.79 1.02
C ARG A 13 -14.56 -3.63 1.83
N SER A 14 -14.84 -4.91 2.03
CA SER A 14 -13.92 -5.79 2.77
C SER A 14 -14.10 -7.23 2.36
N HIS A 15 -13.03 -8.00 2.53
CA HIS A 15 -13.14 -9.45 2.53
C HIS A 15 -14.13 -9.92 3.61
N PRO A 16 -14.91 -11.00 3.41
CA PRO A 16 -15.81 -11.57 4.42
C PRO A 16 -15.21 -11.94 5.77
N PHE A 17 -13.88 -11.95 5.89
CA PHE A 17 -13.15 -12.25 7.13
C PHE A 17 -12.46 -11.02 7.72
N ILE A 18 -12.92 -9.84 7.32
CA ILE A 18 -12.63 -8.56 7.95
C ILE A 18 -13.95 -7.94 8.37
N ASP A 19 -14.13 -7.81 9.67
CA ASP A 19 -15.25 -7.08 10.25
C ASP A 19 -15.01 -5.57 10.16
N LEU A 20 -16.03 -4.83 9.73
CA LEU A 20 -16.02 -3.37 9.66
C LEU A 20 -16.92 -2.80 10.74
N SER A 21 -16.31 -2.30 11.81
CA SER A 21 -17.02 -1.67 12.93
C SER A 21 -16.92 -0.14 12.88
N GLN A 22 -17.61 0.54 13.80
CA GLN A 22 -17.64 2.01 13.89
C GLN A 22 -18.01 2.68 12.55
N ARG A 23 -19.01 2.12 11.85
CA ARG A 23 -19.45 2.56 10.51
C ARG A 23 -18.31 2.57 9.47
N GLY A 24 -17.46 1.56 9.51
CA GLY A 24 -16.31 1.45 8.61
C GLY A 24 -15.06 2.20 9.08
N GLY A 25 -15.09 2.83 10.26
CA GLY A 25 -13.92 3.48 10.83
C GLY A 25 -12.85 2.49 11.30
N VAL A 26 -13.21 1.25 11.60
CA VAL A 26 -12.27 0.22 12.08
C VAL A 26 -12.45 -1.07 11.29
N ALA A 27 -11.34 -1.58 10.76
CA ALA A 27 -11.26 -2.90 10.14
C ALA A 27 -10.54 -3.87 11.09
N THR A 28 -11.12 -5.05 11.32
CA THR A 28 -10.57 -6.09 12.19
C THR A 28 -10.58 -7.44 11.49
N ARG A 29 -9.42 -8.11 11.42
CA ARG A 29 -9.31 -9.48 10.94
C ARG A 29 -9.96 -10.44 11.95
N ILE A 30 -10.97 -11.21 11.54
CA ILE A 30 -11.68 -12.16 12.41
C ILE A 30 -11.19 -13.61 12.22
N GLU A 31 -11.47 -14.47 13.21
CA GLU A 31 -11.03 -15.87 13.30
C GLU A 31 -11.40 -16.67 12.05
N ASN A 32 -10.54 -17.63 11.70
CA ASN A 32 -10.69 -18.38 10.48
C ASN A 32 -10.35 -19.87 10.64
N ASP A 33 -11.39 -20.70 10.59
CA ASP A 33 -11.28 -22.17 10.55
C ASP A 33 -10.97 -22.72 9.15
N SER A 34 -11.04 -21.89 8.10
CA SER A 34 -10.74 -22.33 6.73
C SER A 34 -9.21 -22.39 6.49
N PHE A 35 -8.76 -23.55 6.02
CA PHE A 35 -7.36 -23.81 5.66
C PHE A 35 -6.80 -22.77 4.67
N HIS A 36 -7.67 -22.20 3.81
CA HIS A 36 -7.30 -21.26 2.75
C HIS A 36 -6.97 -19.85 3.23
N ALA A 37 -7.39 -19.44 4.42
CA ALA A 37 -7.21 -18.07 4.91
C ALA A 37 -6.24 -17.96 6.09
N ARG A 38 -5.69 -19.08 6.57
CA ARG A 38 -4.60 -19.07 7.56
C ARG A 38 -3.33 -18.50 6.93
N GLY A 39 -3.00 -17.26 7.28
CA GLY A 39 -1.78 -16.58 6.85
C GLY A 39 -1.88 -15.83 5.52
N VAL A 40 -3.04 -15.82 4.87
CA VAL A 40 -3.30 -14.97 3.69
C VAL A 40 -3.73 -13.57 4.16
N PRO A 41 -3.01 -12.51 3.80
CA PRO A 41 -3.44 -11.15 4.10
C PRO A 41 -4.65 -10.76 3.27
N LEU A 42 -5.67 -10.24 3.94
CA LEU A 42 -6.96 -9.87 3.37
C LEU A 42 -7.17 -8.37 3.44
N THR A 43 -8.01 -7.84 2.56
CA THR A 43 -8.08 -6.39 2.33
C THR A 43 -9.42 -5.80 2.75
N ALA A 44 -9.38 -4.63 3.37
CA ALA A 44 -10.49 -3.71 3.45
C ALA A 44 -10.12 -2.39 2.78
N ALA A 45 -11.09 -1.75 2.15
CA ALA A 45 -10.88 -0.55 1.37
C ALA A 45 -12.04 0.43 1.46
N SER A 46 -11.72 1.69 1.21
CA SER A 46 -12.71 2.72 0.95
C SER A 46 -13.32 2.54 -0.45
N ALA A 47 -14.57 3.00 -0.62
CA ALA A 47 -15.27 2.91 -1.89
C ALA A 47 -15.10 4.15 -2.78
N VAL A 48 -14.68 5.29 -2.24
CA VAL A 48 -14.61 6.56 -2.97
C VAL A 48 -13.26 6.67 -3.70
N PRO A 49 -13.24 6.63 -5.05
CA PRO A 49 -11.99 6.79 -5.81
C PRO A 49 -11.49 8.23 -5.73
N MET A 50 -10.20 8.37 -5.46
CA MET A 50 -9.45 9.61 -5.52
C MET A 50 -8.90 9.77 -6.95
N ARG A 51 -9.22 10.88 -7.62
CA ARG A 51 -8.97 11.08 -9.07
C ARG A 51 -8.12 12.30 -9.42
N SER A 52 -8.00 13.26 -8.51
CA SER A 52 -7.21 14.49 -8.70
C SER A 52 -6.93 15.16 -7.37
N GLY A 53 -5.93 16.04 -7.31
CA GLY A 53 -5.63 16.82 -6.13
C GLY A 53 -5.05 16.00 -4.97
N ARG A 54 -5.18 16.54 -3.77
CA ARG A 54 -4.56 16.00 -2.56
C ARG A 54 -5.56 15.34 -1.64
N HIS A 55 -5.22 14.14 -1.19
CA HIS A 55 -6.03 13.33 -0.29
C HIS A 55 -5.17 12.82 0.86
N TYR A 56 -5.72 12.85 2.06
CA TYR A 56 -5.03 12.35 3.24
C TYR A 56 -5.92 11.49 4.13
N ALA A 57 -5.35 10.38 4.58
CA ALA A 57 -5.92 9.52 5.61
C ALA A 57 -4.82 9.08 6.58
N ALA A 58 -5.18 8.92 7.86
CA ALA A 58 -4.31 8.31 8.85
C ALA A 58 -4.84 6.94 9.27
N PHE A 59 -3.91 6.02 9.50
CA PHE A 59 -4.17 4.65 9.90
C PHE A 59 -3.57 4.40 11.28
N THR A 60 -4.42 4.30 12.29
CA THR A 60 -4.01 4.06 13.67
C THR A 60 -4.05 2.56 13.96
N ILE A 61 -2.91 2.00 14.36
CA ILE A 61 -2.77 0.56 14.61
C ILE A 61 -3.33 0.21 15.98
N LEU A 62 -4.45 -0.50 16.03
CA LEU A 62 -5.09 -0.88 17.31
C LEU A 62 -4.53 -2.18 17.85
N ARG A 63 -4.23 -3.12 16.95
CA ARG A 63 -3.54 -4.38 17.21
C ARG A 63 -2.91 -4.86 15.91
N HIS A 64 -1.68 -5.36 15.99
CA HIS A 64 -1.05 -6.07 14.87
C HIS A 64 -0.16 -7.18 15.41
N ARG A 65 0.03 -8.24 14.63
CA ARG A 65 1.13 -9.18 14.81
C ARG A 65 2.24 -8.90 13.82
N VAL A 66 2.19 -9.50 12.62
CA VAL A 66 3.32 -9.45 11.68
C VAL A 66 2.95 -8.77 10.35
N ARG A 67 1.73 -8.96 9.84
CA ARG A 67 1.39 -8.61 8.44
C ARG A 67 0.26 -7.59 8.33
N VAL A 68 0.54 -6.37 8.75
CA VAL A 68 -0.36 -5.23 8.54
C VAL A 68 0.27 -4.26 7.55
N HIS A 69 -0.48 -3.95 6.49
CA HIS A 69 -0.07 -2.98 5.47
C HIS A 69 -1.19 -1.95 5.25
N PHE A 70 -0.84 -0.70 4.99
CA PHE A 70 -1.80 0.36 4.67
C PHE A 70 -1.38 1.05 3.38
N GLY A 71 -2.32 1.49 2.56
CA GLY A 71 -1.94 2.01 1.27
C GLY A 71 -3.08 2.33 0.34
N LEU A 72 -2.75 2.22 -0.93
CA LEU A 72 -3.56 2.53 -2.09
C LEU A 72 -3.85 1.26 -2.86
N ILE A 73 -5.11 1.09 -3.26
CA ILE A 73 -5.52 0.06 -4.23
C ILE A 73 -6.23 0.68 -5.42
N ARG A 74 -6.29 -0.05 -6.53
CA ARG A 74 -7.15 0.28 -7.66
C ARG A 74 -8.62 0.13 -7.25
N PRO A 75 -9.52 1.06 -7.65
CA PRO A 75 -10.94 0.97 -7.32
C PRO A 75 -11.58 -0.35 -7.75
N GLY A 76 -11.18 -0.92 -8.89
CA GLY A 76 -11.72 -2.17 -9.43
C GLY A 76 -11.22 -3.47 -8.78
N TYR A 77 -10.35 -3.40 -7.77
CA TYR A 77 -9.80 -4.61 -7.14
C TYR A 77 -10.85 -5.40 -6.36
N ASP A 78 -10.93 -6.71 -6.56
CA ASP A 78 -11.90 -7.58 -5.89
C ASP A 78 -11.46 -7.92 -4.45
N VAL A 79 -11.73 -7.01 -3.50
CA VAL A 79 -11.40 -7.19 -2.08
C VAL A 79 -12.18 -8.32 -1.41
N GLU A 80 -13.31 -8.75 -1.99
CA GLU A 80 -14.19 -9.75 -1.40
C GLU A 80 -13.62 -11.15 -1.57
N ASN A 81 -12.94 -11.40 -2.70
CA ASN A 81 -12.49 -12.74 -3.07
C ASN A 81 -10.97 -12.88 -3.22
N ARG A 82 -10.20 -11.78 -3.13
CA ARG A 82 -8.74 -11.80 -3.35
C ARG A 82 -7.94 -11.34 -2.13
N GLY A 83 -6.86 -12.05 -1.84
CA GLY A 83 -5.84 -11.65 -0.86
C GLY A 83 -4.59 -11.05 -1.52
N TYR A 84 -3.57 -10.72 -0.72
CA TYR A 84 -2.27 -10.21 -1.20
C TYR A 84 -2.35 -8.91 -2.01
N SER A 85 -3.25 -8.00 -1.64
CA SER A 85 -3.42 -6.73 -2.37
C SER A 85 -2.16 -5.88 -2.44
N TYR A 86 -1.18 -6.08 -1.55
CA TYR A 86 0.08 -5.34 -1.56
C TYR A 86 1.06 -5.77 -2.66
N ASP A 87 0.85 -6.94 -3.29
CA ASP A 87 1.70 -7.45 -4.39
C ASP A 87 1.08 -7.24 -5.78
N VAL A 88 -0.04 -6.51 -5.86
CA VAL A 88 -0.78 -6.27 -7.11
C VAL A 88 -0.23 -5.02 -7.82
N ASP A 89 -0.01 -5.12 -9.13
CA ASP A 89 0.43 -4.00 -9.95
C ASP A 89 -0.52 -2.80 -9.86
N GLY A 90 0.05 -1.60 -9.83
CA GLY A 90 -0.70 -0.35 -9.64
C GLY A 90 -1.24 -0.13 -8.22
N HIS A 91 -0.94 -0.99 -7.24
CA HIS A 91 -1.19 -0.72 -5.83
C HIS A 91 0.06 -0.16 -5.15
N CYS A 92 -0.08 0.48 -3.99
CA CYS A 92 1.08 0.92 -3.22
C CYS A 92 0.81 0.83 -1.72
N PHE A 93 1.57 0.01 -1.00
CA PHE A 93 1.39 -0.21 0.43
C PHE A 93 2.65 0.09 1.24
N TYR A 94 2.45 0.56 2.46
CA TYR A 94 3.45 0.66 3.52
C TYR A 94 3.27 -0.52 4.48
N SER A 95 4.35 -1.21 4.81
CA SER A 95 4.39 -2.31 5.79
C SER A 95 4.65 -1.78 7.20
N ALA A 96 3.76 -2.11 8.14
CA ALA A 96 3.97 -1.77 9.55
C ALA A 96 5.19 -2.49 10.15
N ARG A 97 5.55 -3.67 9.64
CA ARG A 97 6.59 -4.52 10.24
C ARG A 97 7.98 -3.90 10.18
N ASP A 98 8.30 -3.30 9.04
CA ASP A 98 9.66 -2.94 8.66
C ASP A 98 9.73 -1.58 7.94
N GLY A 99 8.58 -0.94 7.71
CA GLY A 99 8.48 0.34 7.01
C GLY A 99 8.63 0.23 5.50
N LEU A 100 8.79 -0.98 4.97
CA LEU A 100 9.04 -1.18 3.55
C LEU A 100 7.82 -0.78 2.74
N ARG A 101 8.08 -0.32 1.52
CA ARG A 101 7.05 -0.01 0.55
C ARG A 101 6.82 -1.18 -0.40
N TYR A 102 5.59 -1.33 -0.85
CA TYR A 102 5.14 -2.36 -1.77
C TYR A 102 4.39 -1.69 -2.92
N PRO A 103 5.10 -1.16 -3.93
CA PRO A 103 4.51 -0.37 -5.01
C PRO A 103 3.84 -1.21 -6.12
N GLY A 104 3.48 -2.47 -5.82
CA GLY A 104 3.02 -3.43 -6.83
C GLY A 104 4.15 -3.86 -7.76
N ALA A 105 4.13 -5.11 -8.22
CA ALA A 105 5.13 -5.58 -9.17
C ALA A 105 4.74 -5.12 -10.59
N LYS A 106 5.53 -4.24 -11.21
CA LYS A 106 5.51 -4.08 -12.67
C LYS A 106 6.17 -5.32 -13.25
N ALA A 107 5.38 -6.32 -13.66
CA ALA A 107 5.95 -7.39 -14.46
C ALA A 107 6.49 -6.78 -15.76
N PRO A 108 7.67 -7.21 -16.28
CA PRO A 108 8.10 -6.82 -17.61
C PRO A 108 6.99 -7.19 -18.60
N GLU A 109 6.64 -6.27 -19.50
CA GLU A 109 5.62 -6.44 -20.54
C GLU A 109 5.85 -7.71 -21.39
N THR A 110 7.07 -8.25 -21.36
CA THR A 110 7.56 -9.41 -22.10
C THR A 110 7.43 -10.74 -21.37
N CYS A 111 6.85 -10.82 -20.16
CA CYS A 111 6.63 -12.08 -19.44
C CYS A 111 5.26 -12.71 -19.84
N PRO A 112 5.23 -13.78 -20.67
CA PRO A 112 3.98 -14.38 -21.17
C PRO A 112 3.11 -14.99 -20.05
N ASP A 113 3.79 -15.36 -18.97
CA ASP A 113 3.29 -16.00 -17.77
C ASP A 113 2.39 -15.07 -16.91
N PHE A 114 2.39 -13.76 -17.21
CA PHE A 114 1.59 -12.71 -16.53
C PHE A 114 0.08 -12.80 -16.85
N VAL A 115 -0.28 -13.31 -18.03
CA VAL A 115 -1.66 -13.25 -18.55
C VAL A 115 -2.53 -14.44 -18.08
N GLU A 116 -1.93 -15.61 -17.80
CA GLU A 116 -2.69 -16.86 -17.61
C GLU A 116 -3.01 -17.22 -16.15
N ARG A 117 -2.42 -16.57 -15.14
CA ARG A 117 -2.67 -16.86 -13.70
C ARG A 117 -3.55 -15.83 -13.01
N ARG A 118 -4.65 -15.42 -13.66
CA ARG A 118 -5.65 -14.49 -13.10
C ARG A 118 -6.50 -15.06 -11.97
N ASP A 119 -6.44 -16.38 -11.74
CA ASP A 119 -7.52 -17.15 -11.11
C ASP A 119 -7.15 -17.86 -9.79
N TYR A 120 -5.96 -17.65 -9.24
CA TYR A 120 -5.59 -18.22 -7.94
C TYR A 120 -4.97 -17.16 -7.05
N TYR A 121 -5.51 -16.99 -5.83
CA TYR A 121 -5.02 -16.14 -4.73
C TYR A 121 -3.55 -15.75 -4.94
N GLY A 122 -3.29 -14.47 -5.26
CA GLY A 122 -2.02 -13.93 -5.75
C GLY A 122 -0.82 -14.18 -4.84
N GLY A 123 -0.36 -15.43 -4.80
CA GLY A 123 0.42 -15.95 -3.69
C GLY A 123 1.45 -17.00 -4.10
N HIS A 124 1.84 -17.07 -5.37
CA HIS A 124 3.18 -17.57 -5.65
C HIS A 124 4.14 -16.38 -5.63
N PRO A 125 5.17 -16.38 -4.76
CA PRO A 125 6.34 -15.54 -4.98
C PRO A 125 6.85 -15.94 -6.36
N TRP A 126 6.63 -15.07 -7.34
CA TRP A 126 7.22 -15.27 -8.66
C TRP A 126 8.74 -15.45 -8.47
N PRO A 127 9.36 -16.49 -9.04
CA PRO A 127 10.82 -16.54 -9.20
C PRO A 127 11.20 -15.49 -10.24
N GLY A 128 11.11 -14.22 -9.85
CA GLY A 128 11.09 -13.09 -10.76
C GLY A 128 10.24 -11.90 -10.31
N ASN A 129 9.56 -11.95 -9.15
CA ASN A 129 9.02 -10.72 -8.55
C ASN A 129 10.23 -9.80 -8.29
N PRO A 130 10.36 -8.66 -8.99
CA PRO A 130 11.59 -7.92 -8.97
C PRO A 130 11.98 -7.50 -7.56
N LEU A 131 11.02 -7.13 -6.72
CA LEU A 131 11.36 -6.60 -5.40
C LEU A 131 10.31 -7.03 -4.38
N PRO A 132 10.61 -7.96 -3.43
CA PRO A 132 9.94 -7.93 -2.13
C PRO A 132 10.08 -6.51 -1.55
N GLY A 133 9.24 -6.17 -0.56
CA GLY A 133 9.18 -4.86 0.09
C GLY A 133 10.46 -4.03 -0.03
N GLN A 134 10.34 -2.86 -0.65
CA GLN A 134 11.48 -2.02 -0.99
C GLN A 134 11.78 -1.04 0.14
N GLY A 135 13.06 -0.82 0.43
CA GLY A 135 13.48 0.30 1.27
C GLY A 135 13.19 1.63 0.56
N TRP A 136 13.05 2.70 1.34
CA TRP A 136 12.94 4.07 0.84
C TRP A 136 13.46 5.06 1.89
N PRO A 137 13.88 6.28 1.50
CA PRO A 137 14.39 7.26 2.45
C PRO A 137 13.32 7.68 3.46
N GLY A 138 13.51 7.29 4.73
CA GLY A 138 12.54 7.54 5.80
C GLY A 138 11.75 6.31 6.24
N SER A 139 12.01 5.14 5.64
CA SER A 139 11.43 3.84 6.06
C SER A 139 11.68 3.58 7.54
N GLN A 140 10.61 3.38 8.30
CA GLN A 140 10.61 3.06 9.73
C GLN A 140 9.50 2.04 10.03
N ASP A 141 9.68 1.16 11.01
CA ASP A 141 8.60 0.28 11.48
C ASP A 141 7.47 1.07 12.16
N ALA A 142 6.30 0.45 12.31
CA ALA A 142 5.14 1.00 13.00
C ALA A 142 4.58 -0.04 13.98
N ARG A 143 4.16 0.43 15.15
CA ARG A 143 3.70 -0.44 16.23
C ARG A 143 2.28 -0.08 16.65
N ARG A 144 1.67 -0.96 17.45
CA ARG A 144 0.41 -0.66 18.13
C ARG A 144 0.46 0.73 18.80
N GLY A 145 -0.54 1.56 18.49
CA GLY A 145 -0.66 2.93 18.96
C GLY A 145 -0.11 3.97 17.98
N ASP A 146 0.78 3.60 17.06
CA ASP A 146 1.24 4.51 16.02
C ASP A 146 0.12 4.84 15.03
N ALA A 147 0.12 6.07 14.55
CA ALA A 147 -0.71 6.56 13.46
C ALA A 147 0.15 6.81 12.21
N ILE A 148 -0.09 6.05 11.15
CA ILE A 148 0.57 6.22 9.85
C ILE A 148 -0.31 7.08 8.96
N GLY A 149 0.11 8.31 8.71
CA GLY A 149 -0.54 9.23 7.79
C GLY A 149 -0.04 9.04 6.36
N LEU A 150 -0.95 8.97 5.40
CA LEU A 150 -0.65 8.90 3.98
C LEU A 150 -1.23 10.12 3.27
N LEU A 151 -0.37 10.90 2.61
CA LEU A 151 -0.76 11.99 1.72
C LEU A 151 -0.54 11.56 0.27
N LEU A 152 -1.62 11.31 -0.44
CA LEU A 152 -1.62 11.12 -1.89
C LEU A 152 -1.79 12.49 -2.55
N ASP A 153 -0.81 12.90 -3.35
CA ASP A 153 -0.85 14.11 -4.17
C ASP A 153 -0.85 13.69 -5.64
N LEU A 154 -2.04 13.65 -6.26
CA LEU A 154 -2.21 13.27 -7.66
C LEU A 154 -1.78 14.38 -8.63
N ASP A 155 -1.59 15.62 -8.16
CA ASP A 155 -1.08 16.70 -8.99
C ASP A 155 0.43 16.53 -9.26
N THR A 156 1.14 15.89 -8.33
CA THR A 156 2.57 15.59 -8.43
C THR A 156 2.88 14.10 -8.58
N GLY A 157 1.86 13.25 -8.50
CA GLY A 157 1.96 11.80 -8.58
C GLY A 157 2.74 11.17 -7.42
N THR A 158 2.56 11.66 -6.18
CA THR A 158 3.37 11.22 -5.02
C THR A 158 2.54 10.67 -3.87
N LEU A 159 3.14 9.75 -3.11
CA LEU A 159 2.62 9.28 -1.82
C LEU A 159 3.64 9.60 -0.73
N THR A 160 3.29 10.52 0.16
CA THR A 160 4.11 10.92 1.31
C THR A 160 3.61 10.23 2.57
N VAL A 161 4.55 9.71 3.37
CA VAL A 161 4.24 9.03 4.63
C VAL A 161 4.56 9.93 5.83
N PHE A 162 3.69 9.87 6.83
CA PHE A 162 3.82 10.50 8.12
C PHE A 162 3.68 9.44 9.21
N LYS A 163 4.40 9.59 10.31
CA LYS A 163 4.24 8.77 11.52
C LYS A 163 4.00 9.69 12.70
N ASN A 164 2.87 9.49 13.38
CA ASN A 164 2.49 10.28 14.56
C ASN A 164 2.53 11.81 14.32
N GLY A 165 2.20 12.23 13.09
CA GLY A 165 2.21 13.64 12.65
C GLY A 165 3.55 14.14 12.11
N GLU A 166 4.64 13.42 12.30
CA GLU A 166 5.95 13.75 11.72
C GLU A 166 6.07 13.19 10.30
N ARG A 167 6.58 13.99 9.36
CA ARG A 167 6.80 13.54 7.98
C ARG A 167 8.02 12.63 7.92
N LEU A 168 7.84 11.43 7.39
CA LEU A 168 8.94 10.50 7.13
C LEU A 168 9.59 10.75 5.75
N GLY A 169 8.79 10.97 4.71
CA GLY A 169 9.30 11.23 3.37
C GLY A 169 8.32 10.85 2.25
N VAL A 170 8.76 11.04 1.00
CA VAL A 170 8.03 10.58 -0.19
C VAL A 170 8.36 9.10 -0.39
N MET A 171 7.36 8.25 -0.18
CA MET A 171 7.51 6.79 -0.26
C MET A 171 7.39 6.27 -1.69
N ALA A 172 6.55 6.88 -2.52
CA ALA A 172 6.36 6.46 -3.91
C ALA A 172 6.09 7.65 -4.83
N THR A 173 6.51 7.50 -6.09
CA THR A 173 6.25 8.47 -7.18
C THR A 173 5.55 7.80 -8.38
N GLY A 174 5.16 8.58 -9.39
CA GLY A 174 4.49 8.07 -10.61
C GLY A 174 3.03 7.64 -10.40
N LEU A 175 2.35 8.16 -9.38
CA LEU A 175 0.97 7.82 -9.04
C LEU A 175 -0.03 8.72 -9.78
N GLU A 176 -0.38 8.38 -11.03
CA GLU A 176 -1.18 9.25 -11.90
C GLU A 176 -2.63 8.77 -12.12
N GLU A 177 -2.94 7.58 -11.64
CA GLU A 177 -4.23 6.93 -11.83
C GLU A 177 -5.16 7.12 -10.62
N GLU A 178 -6.29 6.40 -10.61
CA GLU A 178 -7.25 6.44 -9.53
C GLU A 178 -6.93 5.44 -8.43
N TYR A 179 -7.18 5.84 -7.20
CA TYR A 179 -6.89 5.03 -6.02
C TYR A 179 -7.99 5.10 -4.97
N CYS A 180 -8.13 4.04 -4.20
CA CYS A 180 -8.87 4.01 -2.94
C CYS A 180 -7.90 3.75 -1.78
N TRP A 181 -8.18 4.31 -0.61
CA TRP A 181 -7.50 3.92 0.63
C TRP A 181 -7.78 2.46 0.97
N ALA A 182 -6.78 1.75 1.47
CA ALA A 182 -6.89 0.35 1.85
C ALA A 182 -6.00 -0.04 3.02
N VAL A 183 -6.37 -1.15 3.65
CA VAL A 183 -5.58 -1.87 4.65
C VAL A 183 -5.58 -3.36 4.31
N SER A 184 -4.43 -4.01 4.44
CA SER A 184 -4.27 -5.45 4.34
C SER A 184 -3.89 -6.01 5.72
N LEU A 185 -4.68 -6.95 6.22
CA LEU A 185 -4.56 -7.56 7.55
C LEU A 185 -4.29 -9.06 7.43
N GLY A 186 -3.21 -9.54 8.06
CA GLY A 186 -2.76 -10.93 7.92
C GLY A 186 -3.19 -11.85 9.04
N ASP A 187 -3.07 -11.40 10.30
CA ASP A 187 -3.24 -12.25 11.46
C ASP A 187 -4.57 -11.96 12.17
N GLU A 188 -5.16 -12.99 12.76
CA GLU A 188 -6.40 -12.86 13.52
C GLU A 188 -6.29 -11.81 14.62
N GLY A 189 -7.29 -10.93 14.66
CA GLY A 189 -7.43 -9.79 15.54
C GLY A 189 -6.50 -8.62 15.19
N ASP A 190 -5.74 -8.67 14.10
CA ASP A 190 -5.14 -7.46 13.53
C ASP A 190 -6.25 -6.45 13.29
N SER A 191 -6.08 -5.22 13.76
CA SER A 191 -7.12 -4.18 13.70
C SER A 191 -6.54 -2.79 13.56
N VAL A 192 -7.20 -2.01 12.71
CA VAL A 192 -6.72 -0.72 12.23
C VAL A 192 -7.89 0.24 12.14
N ARG A 193 -7.70 1.46 12.63
CA ARG A 193 -8.64 2.56 12.46
C ARG A 193 -8.18 3.45 11.31
N ILE A 194 -9.10 3.83 10.42
CA ILE A 194 -8.88 4.88 9.44
C ILE A 194 -9.51 6.19 9.91
N GLU A 195 -8.79 7.29 9.77
CA GLU A 195 -9.18 8.60 10.25
C GLU A 195 -8.97 9.68 9.17
N PRO A 196 -9.91 10.61 8.99
CA PRO A 196 -9.78 11.66 8.01
C PRO A 196 -8.78 12.73 8.45
N ALA A 197 -8.31 13.52 7.46
CA ALA A 197 -7.41 14.66 7.67
C ALA A 197 -7.87 15.66 8.73
N SER A 198 -9.18 15.80 8.98
CA SER A 198 -9.70 16.76 9.96
C SER A 198 -9.29 16.48 11.41
N ARG A 199 -8.75 15.28 11.71
CA ARG A 199 -8.22 14.96 13.04
C ARG A 199 -6.75 15.33 13.24
N PHE A 200 -6.08 15.78 12.18
CA PHE A 200 -4.64 16.07 12.20
C PHE A 200 -4.38 17.47 11.61
N PRO A 201 -3.27 18.13 11.97
CA PRO A 201 -2.81 19.30 11.23
C PRO A 201 -2.73 18.97 9.74
N LEU A 202 -3.16 19.90 8.88
CA LEU A 202 -3.13 19.65 7.43
C LEU A 202 -1.69 19.32 7.00
N PRO A 203 -1.46 18.15 6.39
CA PRO A 203 -0.14 17.76 5.99
C PRO A 203 0.34 18.66 4.86
N VAL A 204 1.54 19.19 5.00
CA VAL A 204 2.18 19.98 3.95
C VAL A 204 2.57 19.05 2.80
N ALA A 205 2.38 19.47 1.56
CA ALA A 205 2.83 18.72 0.39
C ALA A 205 4.37 18.60 0.36
N PRO A 206 4.96 17.59 -0.29
CA PRO A 206 6.40 17.54 -0.50
C PRO A 206 6.88 18.70 -1.38
N THR A 207 8.11 19.17 -1.15
CA THR A 207 8.75 20.14 -2.05
C THR A 207 9.24 19.44 -3.31
N ALA A 208 9.43 20.20 -4.40
CA ALA A 208 9.97 19.65 -5.65
C ALA A 208 11.32 18.94 -5.45
N ALA A 209 12.17 19.44 -4.55
CA ALA A 209 13.44 18.81 -4.20
C ALA A 209 13.25 17.45 -3.50
N GLN A 210 12.26 17.33 -2.61
CA GLN A 210 11.92 16.06 -1.96
C GLN A 210 11.38 15.04 -2.98
N VAL A 211 10.55 15.49 -3.92
CA VAL A 211 10.06 14.63 -5.02
C VAL A 211 11.22 14.17 -5.90
N ALA A 212 12.09 15.08 -6.33
CA ALA A 212 13.24 14.75 -7.17
C ALA A 212 14.20 13.75 -6.49
N ALA A 213 14.44 13.91 -5.18
CA ALA A 213 15.25 12.97 -4.41
C ALA A 213 14.63 11.57 -4.36
N ALA A 214 13.30 11.47 -4.22
CA ALA A 214 12.61 10.19 -4.25
C ALA A 214 12.69 9.53 -5.63
N VAL A 215 12.42 10.28 -6.72
CA VAL A 215 12.56 9.78 -8.10
C VAL A 215 13.98 9.26 -8.35
N ALA A 216 15.01 10.00 -7.93
CA ALA A 216 16.39 9.58 -8.10
C ALA A 216 16.71 8.29 -7.35
N PHE A 217 16.22 8.16 -6.11
CA PHE A 217 16.36 6.94 -5.32
C PHE A 217 15.66 5.75 -5.99
N GLU A 218 14.44 5.92 -6.49
CA GLU A 218 13.69 4.87 -7.19
C GLU A 218 14.44 4.38 -8.43
N ALA A 219 14.95 5.30 -9.26
CA ALA A 219 15.73 4.98 -10.44
C ALA A 219 17.04 4.24 -10.10
N GLU A 220 17.71 4.62 -9.00
CA GLU A 220 18.91 3.92 -8.53
C GLU A 220 18.58 2.48 -8.09
N GLN A 221 17.50 2.28 -7.32
CA GLN A 221 17.09 0.95 -6.89
C GLN A 221 16.70 0.05 -8.07
N GLU A 222 16.01 0.60 -9.08
CA GLU A 222 15.68 -0.10 -10.31
C GLU A 222 16.95 -0.50 -11.08
N ALA A 223 17.90 0.42 -11.26
CA ALA A 223 19.17 0.13 -11.93
C ALA A 223 19.99 -0.95 -11.21
N LEU A 224 20.06 -0.89 -9.87
CA LEU A 224 20.71 -1.91 -9.05
C LEU A 224 20.04 -3.28 -9.18
N TRP A 225 18.71 -3.29 -9.25
CA TRP A 225 17.96 -4.52 -9.45
C TRP A 225 18.26 -5.14 -10.82
N VAL A 226 18.17 -4.35 -11.89
CA VAL A 226 18.47 -4.79 -13.26
C VAL A 226 19.89 -5.34 -13.32
N ALA A 227 20.88 -4.63 -12.78
CA ALA A 227 22.26 -5.10 -12.78
C ALA A 227 22.42 -6.48 -12.09
N ARG A 228 21.71 -6.73 -10.99
CA ARG A 228 21.78 -8.00 -10.25
C ARG A 228 21.07 -9.16 -10.94
N HIS A 229 19.98 -8.91 -11.66
CA HIS A 229 19.08 -9.97 -12.14
C HIS A 229 19.13 -10.18 -13.66
N PHE A 230 19.58 -9.19 -14.44
CA PHE A 230 19.78 -9.33 -15.88
C PHE A 230 21.16 -9.92 -16.25
N ASP A 231 22.23 -9.65 -15.48
CA ASP A 231 23.58 -10.21 -15.75
C ASP A 231 23.63 -11.76 -15.54
N LEU A 232 22.71 -12.32 -14.74
CA LEU A 232 22.61 -13.76 -14.52
C LEU A 232 21.97 -14.54 -15.68
N ARG A 233 21.25 -13.89 -16.60
CA ARG A 233 20.62 -14.57 -17.75
C ARG A 233 21.48 -14.58 -19.02
N TYR A 234 22.51 -13.72 -19.13
CA TYR A 234 23.33 -13.58 -20.34
C TYR A 234 24.78 -14.09 -20.23
N ARG A 235 25.21 -14.61 -19.07
CA ARG A 235 26.52 -15.32 -18.93
C ARG A 235 26.46 -16.82 -19.22
N ARG A 236 25.33 -17.34 -19.70
CA ARG A 236 25.21 -18.69 -20.26
C ARG A 236 24.76 -18.59 -21.71
N ALA A 237 25.66 -18.12 -22.57
CA ALA A 237 25.67 -18.39 -24.00
C ALA A 237 27.10 -18.74 -24.38
#